data_AF-A0A0W0YH41-F1
#
_entry.id   AF-A0A0W0YH41-F1
#
_cell.length_a   1.000
_cell.length_b   1.000
_cell.length_c   1.000
_cell.angle_alpha   90.00
_cell.angle_beta   90.00
_cell.angle_gamma   90.00
#
_symmetry.space_group_name_H-M   'P 1'
#
loop_
_entity.id
_entity.type
_entity.pdbx_description
1 polymer ?
#
loop_
_entity_poly.entity_id
_entity_poly.type
_entity_poly.pdbx_seq_one_letter_code
_entity_poly.pdbx_strand_id
1 'polypeptide(L)'
;MNDAFKLTVIGICAFSMSSCSMMDKNEYPNYPTYVYDPAQPYTLNNYNTVNYDYSYRQKEEVVVPDSYHVGELHSPVSFKDRDQTWVNSQNPQGYTIELTEGEKASQVAQVLYKAPKNDRMAQVKYDRDGKTHYKGVYGTYTSAEEAQKALNALPPEIKSGASVINWSSVQQ
;
A
#
# COMPACT_ATOMS: atom_id res chain seq x y z
N MET A 1 62.75 -17.56 -5.89
CA MET A 1 61.73 -16.55 -6.25
C MET A 1 60.88 -16.32 -5.02
N ASN A 2 60.85 -15.08 -4.55
CA ASN A 2 60.78 -14.72 -3.14
C ASN A 2 59.44 -15.03 -2.46
N ASP A 3 59.47 -15.89 -1.44
CA ASP A 3 58.34 -16.12 -0.52
C ASP A 3 57.92 -14.86 0.25
N ALA A 4 58.81 -13.85 0.31
CA ALA A 4 58.50 -12.52 0.81
C ALA A 4 57.40 -11.79 0.00
N PHE A 5 57.25 -12.09 -1.29
CA PHE A 5 56.24 -11.43 -2.13
C PHE A 5 54.83 -11.95 -1.84
N LYS A 6 54.69 -13.24 -1.51
CA LYS A 6 53.38 -13.85 -1.18
C LYS A 6 52.85 -13.41 0.18
N LEU A 7 53.73 -13.22 1.16
CA LEU A 7 53.35 -12.71 2.48
C LEU A 7 52.92 -11.22 2.45
N THR A 8 53.43 -10.45 1.49
CA THR A 8 53.12 -9.01 1.39
C THR A 8 51.71 -8.77 0.82
N VAL A 9 51.21 -9.64 -0.06
CA VAL A 9 49.86 -9.50 -0.66
C VAL A 9 48.75 -9.88 0.33
N ILE A 10 49.00 -10.82 1.26
CA ILE A 10 48.02 -11.21 2.28
C ILE A 10 47.87 -10.15 3.38
N GLY A 11 48.91 -9.35 3.65
CA GLY A 11 48.86 -8.27 4.63
C GLY A 11 47.97 -7.08 4.22
N ILE A 12 47.84 -6.82 2.92
CA ILE A 12 47.11 -5.62 2.43
C ILE A 12 45.58 -5.80 2.49
N CYS A 13 45.07 -7.04 2.46
CA CYS A 13 43.62 -7.30 2.58
C CYS A 13 43.09 -7.16 4.02
N ALA A 14 43.94 -7.12 5.04
CA ALA A 14 43.52 -7.08 6.44
C ALA A 14 43.33 -5.65 7.00
N PHE A 15 43.74 -4.61 6.28
CA PHE A 15 43.77 -3.23 6.80
C PHE A 15 42.75 -2.25 6.18
N SER A 16 41.86 -2.70 5.29
CA SER A 16 40.88 -1.81 4.64
C SER A 16 39.51 -1.70 5.35
N MET A 17 39.31 -2.27 6.54
CA MET A 17 38.07 -2.10 7.31
C MET A 17 38.21 -1.08 8.44
N SER A 18 38.67 0.12 8.11
CA SER A 18 38.54 1.30 8.98
C SER A 18 37.54 2.27 8.36
N SER A 19 36.25 1.91 8.34
CA SER A 19 35.21 2.94 8.29
C SER A 19 35.00 3.41 9.73
N CYS A 20 35.36 4.66 10.02
CA CYS A 20 35.00 5.30 11.27
C CYS A 20 33.47 5.37 11.37
N SER A 21 32.85 4.42 12.06
CA SER A 21 31.58 4.70 12.72
C SER A 21 31.90 5.62 13.90
N MET A 22 31.55 6.89 13.79
CA MET A 22 31.36 7.74 14.97
C MET A 22 30.28 7.07 15.82
N MET A 23 30.71 6.26 16.76
CA MET A 23 29.86 5.65 17.77
C MET A 23 29.90 6.59 18.96
N ASP A 24 29.01 7.56 18.95
CA ASP A 24 28.79 8.43 20.10
C ASP A 24 28.27 7.57 21.25
N LYS A 25 29.07 7.45 22.30
CA LYS A 25 28.74 6.69 23.50
C LYS A 25 27.84 7.58 24.34
N ASN A 26 26.52 7.48 24.14
CA ASN A 26 25.44 7.62 25.14
C ASN A 26 24.08 8.03 24.57
N GLU A 27 23.73 7.64 23.35
CA GLU A 27 22.34 7.79 22.90
C GLU A 27 21.80 6.46 22.41
N TYR A 28 21.06 5.79 23.30
CA TYR A 28 20.00 4.89 22.85
C TYR A 28 19.17 5.67 21.83
N PRO A 29 18.75 5.08 20.70
CA PRO A 29 17.73 5.68 19.86
C PRO A 29 16.47 5.76 20.71
N ASN A 30 16.28 6.92 21.34
CA ASN A 30 15.03 7.30 21.97
C ASN A 30 14.09 7.48 20.78
N TYR A 31 13.30 6.47 20.48
CA TYR A 31 12.12 6.64 19.64
C TYR A 31 11.39 7.85 20.22
N PRO A 32 11.15 8.92 19.45
CA PRO A 32 10.44 10.06 19.97
C PRO A 32 9.11 9.54 20.48
N THR A 33 8.97 9.49 21.81
CA THR A 33 7.67 9.32 22.42
C THR A 33 6.93 10.57 21.98
N TYR A 34 5.93 10.41 21.12
CA TYR A 34 5.04 11.49 20.73
C TYR A 34 4.35 11.97 22.00
N VAL A 35 4.96 12.92 22.70
CA VAL A 35 4.25 13.79 23.62
C VAL A 35 3.38 14.61 22.68
N TYR A 36 2.10 14.27 22.67
CA TYR A 36 1.07 15.01 21.98
C TYR A 36 1.00 16.39 22.60
N ASP A 37 1.79 17.32 22.08
CA ASP A 37 1.62 18.74 22.29
C ASP A 37 0.63 19.23 21.22
N PRO A 38 -0.63 19.53 21.59
CA PRO A 38 -1.65 19.95 20.63
C PRO A 38 -1.35 21.31 19.99
N ALA A 39 -0.24 21.97 20.33
CA ALA A 39 0.11 23.30 19.83
C ALA A 39 0.92 23.32 18.52
N GLN A 40 1.41 22.19 17.98
CA GLN A 40 2.28 22.22 16.79
C GLN A 40 1.89 21.16 15.74
N PRO A 41 1.35 21.56 14.57
CA PRO A 41 0.76 20.60 13.64
C PRO A 41 1.77 19.90 12.71
N TYR A 42 3.05 20.28 12.63
CA TYR A 42 4.09 19.55 11.88
C TYR A 42 5.50 20.14 12.09
N THR A 43 6.53 19.30 12.09
CA THR A 43 7.94 19.73 12.06
C THR A 43 8.36 20.01 10.61
N LEU A 44 8.50 21.29 10.28
CA LEU A 44 9.10 21.76 9.03
C LEU A 44 10.62 21.62 9.07
N ASN A 45 11.17 20.66 8.33
CA ASN A 45 12.54 20.77 7.86
C ASN A 45 12.54 21.68 6.62
N ASN A 46 12.79 22.99 6.77
CA ASN A 46 13.21 23.80 5.63
C ASN A 46 13.97 25.07 6.02
N TYR A 47 15.19 25.20 5.49
CA TYR A 47 15.98 26.42 5.46
C TYR A 47 15.39 27.40 4.42
N ASN A 48 14.40 28.20 4.79
CA ASN A 48 14.22 29.58 4.31
C ASN A 48 12.94 30.18 4.88
N THR A 49 13.11 31.22 5.70
CA THR A 49 12.02 31.93 6.36
C THR A 49 11.39 32.91 5.37
N VAL A 50 10.20 32.59 4.85
CA VAL A 50 9.34 33.57 4.17
C VAL A 50 8.06 33.72 5.00
N ASN A 51 7.93 34.88 5.62
CA ASN A 51 6.87 35.22 6.57
C ASN A 51 5.59 35.57 5.80
N TYR A 52 4.56 34.71 5.89
CA TYR A 52 3.22 34.99 5.38
C TYR A 52 2.26 35.17 6.55
N ASP A 53 1.72 36.39 6.63
CA ASP A 53 0.67 36.82 7.55
C ASP A 53 -0.64 36.05 7.28
N TYR A 54 -1.09 35.27 8.27
CA TYR A 54 -2.29 34.44 8.20
C TYR A 54 -3.49 35.23 8.70
N SER A 55 -4.15 35.95 7.80
CA SER A 55 -5.52 36.41 8.04
C SER A 55 -6.49 35.23 7.99
N TYR A 56 -7.28 35.07 9.05
CA TYR A 56 -8.23 33.99 9.26
C TYR A 56 -9.37 34.05 8.21
N ARG A 57 -9.21 33.32 7.11
CA ARG A 57 -10.28 33.06 6.14
C ARG A 57 -10.95 31.72 6.48
N GLN A 58 -12.28 31.71 6.43
CA GLN A 58 -13.10 30.51 6.60
C GLN A 58 -12.57 29.38 5.70
N LYS A 59 -12.46 28.18 6.26
CA LYS A 59 -12.06 26.96 5.53
C LYS A 59 -13.04 26.71 4.40
N GLU A 60 -12.67 27.09 3.19
CA GLU A 60 -13.32 26.59 1.97
C GLU A 60 -12.99 25.10 1.85
N GLU A 61 -14.03 24.30 1.76
CA GLU A 61 -13.93 22.87 1.48
C GLU A 61 -13.46 22.71 0.03
N VAL A 62 -12.19 22.35 -0.16
CA VAL A 62 -11.64 22.10 -1.50
C VAL A 62 -12.22 20.77 -1.99
N VAL A 63 -13.21 20.84 -2.88
CA VAL A 63 -13.78 19.67 -3.55
C VAL A 63 -12.75 19.11 -4.51
N VAL A 64 -12.02 18.09 -4.07
CA VAL A 64 -11.09 17.36 -4.92
C VAL A 64 -11.89 16.31 -5.69
N PRO A 65 -11.76 16.22 -7.02
CA PRO A 65 -12.41 15.17 -7.80
C PRO A 65 -11.98 13.77 -7.31
N ASP A 66 -12.86 12.78 -7.46
CA ASP A 66 -12.61 11.36 -7.10
C ASP A 66 -11.37 10.73 -7.76
N SER A 67 -10.77 11.43 -8.73
CA SER A 67 -9.49 11.06 -9.35
C SER A 67 -8.29 11.23 -8.41
N TYR A 68 -8.40 12.04 -7.36
CA TYR A 68 -7.38 12.15 -6.33
C TYR A 68 -7.65 11.16 -5.20
N HIS A 69 -6.70 10.26 -4.95
CA HIS A 69 -6.78 9.27 -3.88
C HIS A 69 -6.63 9.96 -2.51
N VAL A 70 -7.72 10.48 -1.96
CA VAL A 70 -7.73 11.11 -0.64
C VAL A 70 -8.31 10.17 0.42
N GLY A 71 -7.67 10.09 1.58
CA GLY A 71 -8.15 9.36 2.75
C GLY A 71 -9.19 10.15 3.55
N GLU A 72 -9.66 9.63 4.68
CA GLU A 72 -10.70 10.25 5.52
C GLU A 72 -10.39 11.69 5.99
N LEU A 73 -9.12 12.09 5.99
CA LEU A 73 -8.66 13.44 6.34
C LEU A 73 -8.26 14.30 5.13
N HIS A 74 -8.66 13.92 3.91
CA HIS A 74 -8.25 14.57 2.66
C HIS A 74 -6.74 14.53 2.35
N SER A 75 -5.96 13.75 3.11
CA SER A 75 -4.55 13.48 2.82
C SER A 75 -4.42 12.49 1.66
N PRO A 76 -3.41 12.64 0.78
CA PRO A 76 -3.14 11.65 -0.26
C PRO A 76 -2.88 10.28 0.36
N VAL A 77 -3.69 9.28 -0.01
CA VAL A 77 -3.48 7.87 0.34
C VAL A 77 -3.14 7.09 -0.92
N SER A 78 -2.27 6.10 -0.80
CA SER A 78 -2.03 5.18 -1.92
C SER A 78 -3.32 4.45 -2.28
N PHE A 79 -3.54 4.20 -3.57
CA PHE A 79 -4.64 3.35 -4.03
C PHE A 79 -4.62 1.98 -3.33
N LYS A 80 -3.42 1.45 -3.03
CA LYS A 80 -3.25 0.18 -2.32
C LYS A 80 -3.79 0.24 -0.90
N ASP A 81 -3.51 1.32 -0.17
CA ASP A 81 -3.94 1.47 1.22
C ASP A 81 -5.46 1.66 1.32
N ARG A 82 -6.01 2.44 0.38
CA ARG A 82 -7.45 2.63 0.25
C ARG A 82 -8.18 1.33 -0.08
N ASP A 83 -7.66 0.56 -1.02
CA ASP A 83 -8.23 -0.70 -1.46
C ASP A 83 -8.15 -1.75 -0.34
N GLN A 84 -7.01 -1.82 0.37
CA GLN A 84 -6.84 -2.70 1.52
C GLN A 84 -7.79 -2.32 2.67
N THR A 85 -7.92 -1.03 2.98
CA THR A 85 -8.83 -0.55 4.03
C THR A 85 -10.27 -0.88 3.69
N TRP A 86 -10.67 -0.69 2.43
CA TRP A 86 -12.01 -1.06 1.97
C TRP A 86 -12.24 -2.58 2.07
N VAL A 87 -11.32 -3.41 1.59
CA VAL A 87 -11.40 -4.88 1.67
C VAL A 87 -11.54 -5.34 3.13
N ASN A 88 -10.76 -4.74 4.03
CA ASN A 88 -10.78 -5.09 5.45
C ASN A 88 -12.05 -4.61 6.18
N SER A 89 -12.77 -3.61 5.65
CA SER A 89 -14.01 -3.11 6.25
C SER A 89 -15.26 -3.89 5.83
N GLN A 90 -15.13 -4.84 4.90
CA GLN A 90 -16.27 -5.61 4.42
C GLN A 90 -16.72 -6.66 5.43
N ASN A 91 -18.03 -6.92 5.47
CA ASN A 91 -18.60 -7.99 6.30
C ASN A 91 -18.06 -9.36 5.84
N PRO A 92 -17.35 -10.13 6.70
CA PRO A 92 -16.78 -11.42 6.33
C PRO A 92 -17.80 -12.47 5.85
N GLN A 93 -19.07 -12.31 6.27
CA GLN A 93 -20.21 -13.16 5.84
C GLN A 93 -20.85 -12.69 4.53
N GLY A 94 -20.46 -11.53 4.02
CA GLY A 94 -20.88 -11.03 2.72
C GLY A 94 -20.13 -11.67 1.57
N TYR A 95 -20.60 -11.40 0.36
CA TYR A 95 -20.07 -11.95 -0.87
C TYR A 95 -19.42 -10.86 -1.74
N THR A 96 -18.48 -11.29 -2.57
CA THR A 96 -17.86 -10.49 -3.63
C THR A 96 -17.61 -11.36 -4.84
N ILE A 97 -17.27 -10.75 -5.96
CA ILE A 97 -16.88 -11.46 -7.17
C ILE A 97 -15.36 -11.39 -7.28
N GLU A 98 -14.70 -12.54 -7.23
CA GLU A 98 -13.32 -12.68 -7.69
C GLU A 98 -13.33 -12.66 -9.22
N LEU A 99 -12.62 -11.70 -9.82
CA LEU A 99 -12.52 -11.58 -11.28
C LEU A 99 -11.34 -12.36 -11.85
N THR A 100 -10.24 -12.43 -11.10
CA THR A 100 -9.03 -13.15 -11.49
C THR A 100 -8.08 -13.28 -10.31
N GLU A 101 -7.22 -14.29 -10.38
CA GLU A 101 -6.09 -14.52 -9.49
C GLU A 101 -4.79 -14.66 -10.31
N GLY A 102 -3.64 -14.22 -9.78
CA GLY A 102 -2.34 -14.45 -10.43
C GLY A 102 -1.13 -13.98 -9.63
N GLU A 103 0.07 -14.43 -10.01
CA GLU A 103 1.35 -14.05 -9.36
C GLU A 103 1.79 -12.61 -9.70
N LYS A 104 1.19 -11.99 -10.74
CA LYS A 104 1.56 -10.64 -11.21
C LYS A 104 0.42 -9.64 -10.97
N ALA A 105 0.71 -8.59 -10.21
CA ALA A 105 -0.20 -7.46 -9.98
C ALA A 105 -0.70 -6.82 -11.30
N SER A 106 0.16 -6.71 -12.32
CA SER A 106 -0.21 -6.10 -13.61
C SER A 106 -1.28 -6.89 -14.35
N GLN A 107 -1.25 -8.22 -14.29
CA GLN A 107 -2.24 -9.09 -14.92
C GLN A 107 -3.62 -8.89 -14.26
N VAL A 108 -3.65 -8.84 -12.93
CA VAL A 108 -4.89 -8.58 -12.19
C VAL A 108 -5.43 -7.20 -12.50
N ALA A 109 -4.57 -6.18 -12.53
CA ALA A 109 -4.97 -4.81 -12.84
C ALA A 109 -5.57 -4.67 -14.25
N GLN A 110 -5.08 -5.40 -15.24
CA GLN A 110 -5.64 -5.41 -16.60
C GLN A 110 -7.08 -5.94 -16.63
N VAL A 111 -7.40 -6.96 -15.83
CA VAL A 111 -8.77 -7.49 -15.71
C VAL A 111 -9.66 -6.49 -14.99
N LEU A 112 -9.19 -5.91 -13.88
CA LEU A 112 -9.93 -4.87 -13.15
C LEU A 112 -10.21 -3.63 -14.02
N TYR A 113 -9.31 -3.30 -14.96
CA TYR A 113 -9.52 -2.20 -15.90
C TYR A 113 -10.74 -2.43 -16.80
N LYS A 114 -10.94 -3.67 -17.25
CA LYS A 114 -12.07 -4.09 -18.10
C LYS A 114 -13.39 -4.24 -17.35
N ALA A 115 -13.35 -4.36 -16.02
CA ALA A 115 -14.55 -4.46 -15.21
C ALA A 115 -15.35 -3.14 -15.25
N PRO A 116 -16.70 -3.21 -15.23
CA PRO A 116 -17.56 -2.04 -15.09
C PRO A 116 -17.14 -1.17 -13.90
N LYS A 117 -17.28 0.15 -13.99
CA LYS A 117 -16.93 1.09 -12.90
C LYS A 117 -18.11 1.42 -11.98
N ASN A 118 -19.14 0.57 -12.02
CA ASN A 118 -20.40 0.79 -11.31
C ASN A 118 -20.30 0.40 -9.84
N ASP A 119 -19.42 -0.54 -9.52
CA ASP A 119 -19.12 -0.93 -8.14
C ASP A 119 -17.64 -0.75 -7.81
N ARG A 120 -17.35 -0.81 -6.52
CA ARG A 120 -15.99 -0.75 -6.01
C ARG A 120 -15.23 -2.04 -6.32
N MET A 121 -13.95 -1.88 -6.64
CA MET A 121 -13.04 -2.96 -6.97
C MET A 121 -11.73 -2.77 -6.23
N ALA A 122 -11.03 -3.87 -5.97
CA ALA A 122 -9.71 -3.83 -5.36
C ALA A 122 -8.80 -4.91 -5.90
N GLN A 123 -7.50 -4.62 -5.86
CA GLN A 123 -6.46 -5.62 -5.94
C GLN A 123 -5.98 -5.96 -4.53
N VAL A 124 -6.07 -7.22 -4.16
CA VAL A 124 -5.64 -7.74 -2.85
C VAL A 124 -4.38 -8.56 -3.04
N LYS A 125 -3.34 -8.26 -2.27
CA LYS A 125 -2.11 -9.05 -2.19
C LYS A 125 -2.23 -10.03 -1.04
N TYR A 126 -1.90 -11.30 -1.27
CA TYR A 126 -1.82 -12.32 -0.23
C TYR A 126 -0.69 -13.29 -0.56
N ASP A 127 -0.22 -14.04 0.44
CA ASP A 127 0.84 -15.03 0.25
C ASP A 127 0.25 -16.44 0.35
N ARG A 128 0.56 -17.30 -0.63
CA ARG A 128 0.17 -18.71 -0.68
C ARG A 128 1.40 -19.55 -1.02
N ASP A 129 1.67 -20.59 -0.25
CA ASP A 129 2.80 -21.51 -0.47
C ASP A 129 4.18 -20.81 -0.57
N GLY A 130 4.36 -19.73 0.21
CA GLY A 130 5.61 -18.94 0.20
C GLY A 130 5.77 -18.04 -1.03
N LYS A 131 4.75 -17.93 -1.88
CA LYS A 131 4.71 -17.02 -3.02
C LYS A 131 3.66 -15.93 -2.82
N THR A 132 3.95 -14.74 -3.33
CA THR A 132 2.97 -13.66 -3.39
C THR A 132 2.04 -13.84 -4.58
N HIS A 133 0.74 -13.79 -4.30
CA HIS A 133 -0.34 -13.79 -5.26
C HIS A 133 -1.18 -12.52 -5.12
N TYR A 134 -1.93 -12.23 -6.18
CA TYR A 134 -2.82 -11.08 -6.27
C TYR A 134 -4.18 -11.56 -6.72
N LYS A 135 -5.23 -11.03 -6.09
CA LYS A 135 -6.62 -11.29 -6.42
C LYS A 135 -7.31 -9.99 -6.78
N GLY A 136 -8.10 -10.00 -7.85
CA GLY A 136 -8.97 -8.89 -8.23
C GLY A 136 -10.38 -9.16 -7.74
N VAL A 137 -10.92 -8.30 -6.89
CA VAL A 137 -12.28 -8.42 -6.36
C VAL A 137 -13.16 -7.27 -6.84
N TYR A 138 -14.46 -7.54 -6.98
CA TYR A 138 -15.45 -6.61 -7.51
C TYR A 138 -16.78 -6.70 -6.75
N GLY A 139 -17.24 -5.54 -6.27
CA GLY A 139 -18.51 -5.36 -5.59
C GLY A 139 -18.56 -5.96 -4.19
N THR A 140 -19.58 -5.55 -3.45
CA THR A 140 -19.95 -6.12 -2.14
C THR A 140 -21.43 -6.46 -2.19
N TYR A 141 -21.75 -7.71 -1.89
CA TYR A 141 -23.10 -8.25 -1.99
C TYR A 141 -23.50 -8.91 -0.68
N THR A 142 -24.79 -8.82 -0.35
CA THR A 142 -25.33 -9.35 0.91
C THR A 142 -25.65 -10.83 0.81
N SER A 143 -25.84 -11.35 -0.40
CA SER A 143 -26.24 -12.73 -0.68
C SER A 143 -25.50 -13.30 -1.89
N ALA A 144 -25.42 -14.62 -1.96
CA ALA A 144 -24.79 -15.33 -3.08
C ALA A 144 -25.58 -15.10 -4.39
N GLU A 145 -26.91 -15.01 -4.31
CA GLU A 145 -27.80 -14.78 -5.45
C GLU A 145 -27.56 -13.41 -6.08
N GLU A 146 -27.38 -12.38 -5.25
CA GLU A 146 -27.07 -11.02 -5.68
C GLU A 146 -25.70 -10.97 -6.38
N ALA A 147 -24.68 -11.58 -5.77
CA ALA A 147 -23.36 -11.69 -6.37
C ALA A 147 -23.39 -12.47 -7.69
N GLN A 148 -24.17 -13.56 -7.76
CA GLN A 148 -24.30 -14.36 -8.97
C GLN A 148 -25.00 -13.61 -10.09
N LYS A 149 -26.00 -12.78 -9.76
CA LYS A 149 -26.66 -11.89 -10.71
C LYS A 149 -25.69 -10.84 -11.25
N ALA A 150 -24.88 -10.24 -10.38
CA ALA A 150 -23.86 -9.29 -10.79
C ALA A 150 -22.78 -9.95 -11.66
N LEU A 151 -22.31 -11.15 -11.31
CA LEU A 151 -21.38 -11.93 -12.13
C LEU A 151 -21.95 -12.19 -13.52
N ASN A 152 -23.24 -12.49 -13.60
CA ASN A 152 -23.91 -12.73 -14.88
C ASN A 152 -24.02 -11.50 -15.77
N ALA A 153 -24.02 -10.31 -15.19
CA ALA A 153 -24.04 -9.02 -15.90
C ALA A 153 -22.64 -8.55 -16.32
N LEU A 154 -21.57 -9.23 -15.90
CA LEU A 154 -20.21 -8.88 -16.31
C LEU A 154 -19.96 -9.17 -17.80
N PRO A 155 -19.07 -8.39 -18.45
CA PRO A 155 -18.62 -8.66 -19.81
C PRO A 155 -18.10 -10.10 -19.96
N PRO A 156 -18.39 -10.78 -21.08
CA PRO A 156 -18.03 -12.18 -21.29
C PRO A 156 -16.51 -12.42 -21.20
N GLU A 157 -15.69 -11.43 -21.54
CA GLU A 157 -14.22 -11.50 -21.47
C GLU A 157 -13.68 -11.73 -20.05
N ILE A 158 -14.36 -11.20 -19.02
CA ILE A 158 -13.92 -11.34 -17.62
C ILE A 158 -14.77 -12.35 -16.85
N LYS A 159 -15.99 -12.60 -17.32
CA LYS A 159 -16.93 -13.53 -16.70
C LYS A 159 -16.41 -14.97 -16.65
N SER A 160 -15.63 -15.42 -17.64
CA SER A 160 -15.17 -16.82 -17.73
C SER A 160 -14.17 -17.23 -16.64
N GLY A 161 -13.42 -16.27 -16.10
CA GLY A 161 -12.48 -16.49 -14.99
C GLY A 161 -13.02 -16.02 -13.64
N ALA A 162 -14.24 -15.48 -13.62
CA ALA A 162 -14.82 -14.90 -12.42
C ALA A 162 -15.60 -15.93 -11.60
N SER A 163 -15.56 -15.78 -10.28
CA SER A 163 -16.29 -16.62 -9.34
C SER A 163 -16.83 -15.81 -8.16
N VAL A 164 -17.94 -16.27 -7.57
CA VAL A 164 -18.49 -15.67 -6.35
C VAL A 164 -17.77 -16.28 -5.15
N ILE A 165 -17.23 -15.44 -4.28
CA ILE A 165 -16.52 -15.85 -3.06
C ILE A 165 -17.00 -15.03 -1.85
N ASN A 166 -16.75 -15.55 -0.65
CA ASN A 166 -17.01 -14.82 0.59
C ASN A 166 -15.88 -13.83 0.88
N TRP A 167 -16.21 -12.71 1.51
CA TRP A 167 -15.20 -11.74 1.98
C TRP A 167 -14.23 -12.35 2.98
N SER A 168 -14.69 -13.29 3.81
CA SER A 168 -13.81 -14.05 4.71
C SER A 168 -12.68 -14.81 4.00
N SER A 169 -12.84 -15.20 2.73
CA SER A 169 -11.78 -15.84 1.95
C SER A 169 -10.80 -14.84 1.33
N VAL A 170 -11.19 -13.57 1.22
CA VAL A 170 -10.35 -12.49 0.66
C VAL A 170 -9.48 -11.86 1.74
N GLN A 171 -10.00 -11.80 2.97
CA GLN A 171 -9.36 -11.16 4.13
C GLN A 171 -8.34 -12.06 4.84
N GLN A 172 -8.08 -13.27 4.33
CA GLN A 172 -7.13 -14.24 4.88
C GLN A 172 -5.70 -14.04 4.38
#